data_AF-A0A8R1WAA0-F1
#
_entry.id   AF-A0A8R1WAA0-F1
#
_cell.length_a   1.000
_cell.length_b   1.000
_cell.length_c   1.000
_cell.angle_alpha   90.00
_cell.angle_beta   90.00
_cell.angle_gamma   90.00
#
_symmetry.space_group_name_H-M   'P 1'
#
loop_
_entity.id
_entity.type
_entity.pdbx_description
1 polymer ?
#
loop_
_entity_poly.entity_id
_entity_poly.type
_entity_poly.pdbx_seq_one_letter_code
_entity_poly.pdbx_strand_id
1 'polypeptide(L)' 'MIKYSGDEVPVKRLSVADLLPATHYYMTYDGSTTVPACHETVTWLILNKPIYITKQQVSTTIQFIGFT' A
#
# COMPACT_ATOMS: atom_id res chain seq x y z
N MET A 1 9.03 -12.73 11.97
CA MET A 1 9.05 -12.79 10.49
C MET A 1 7.75 -13.45 10.09
N ILE A 2 6.95 -12.80 9.25
CA ILE A 2 5.68 -13.35 8.72
C ILE A 2 6.07 -14.31 7.60
N LYS A 3 5.64 -15.57 7.67
CA LYS A 3 5.95 -16.59 6.65
C LYS A 3 4.68 -17.20 6.05
N TYR A 4 3.60 -17.25 6.81
CA TYR A 4 2.33 -17.85 6.39
C TYR A 4 1.17 -16.85 6.53
N SER A 5 0.07 -17.14 5.83
CA SER A 5 -1.16 -16.36 5.96
C SER A 5 -1.69 -16.46 7.40
N GLY A 6 -2.07 -15.33 7.98
CA GLY A 6 -2.53 -15.24 9.37
C GLY A 6 -1.41 -15.01 10.40
N ASP A 7 -0.14 -15.05 10.01
CA ASP A 7 0.96 -14.66 10.91
C ASP A 7 0.94 -13.15 11.19
N GLU A 8 1.06 -12.77 12.46
CA GLU A 8 1.16 -11.37 12.88
C GLU A 8 2.47 -11.12 13.63
N VAL A 9 3.08 -9.94 13.41
CA VAL A 9 4.31 -9.53 14.10
C VAL A 9 4.19 -8.06 14.48
N PRO A 10 4.52 -7.66 15.73
CA PRO A 10 4.46 -6.27 16.14
C PRO A 10 5.50 -5.40 15.42
N VAL A 11 5.04 -4.33 14.77
CA VAL A 11 5.89 -3.33 14.13
C VAL A 11 6.25 -2.25 15.15
N LYS A 12 7.52 -2.20 15.58
CA LYS A 12 7.95 -1.31 16.66
C LYS A 12 8.12 0.16 16.24
N ARG A 13 8.62 0.41 15.02
CA ARG A 13 8.92 1.75 14.51
C ARG A 13 8.75 1.78 13.00
N LEU A 14 7.72 2.46 12.53
CA LEU A 14 7.47 2.74 11.12
C LEU A 14 6.75 4.09 11.02
N SER A 15 7.31 5.03 10.28
CA SER A 15 6.65 6.28 9.92
C SER A 15 5.98 6.10 8.57
N VAL A 16 4.67 6.32 8.49
CA VAL A 16 3.94 6.28 7.22
C VAL A 16 4.32 7.47 6.33
N ALA A 17 4.69 8.61 6.94
CA ALA A 17 5.11 9.80 6.21
C ALA A 17 6.38 9.54 5.37
N ASP A 18 7.25 8.64 5.82
CA ASP A 18 8.48 8.28 5.11
C ASP A 18 8.19 7.48 3.83
N LEU A 19 6.98 6.93 3.70
CA LEU A 19 6.49 6.25 2.50
C LEU A 19 5.78 7.21 1.55
N LEU A 20 5.68 8.50 1.88
CA LEU A 20 5.04 9.49 1.03
C LEU A 20 6.08 10.17 0.13
N PRO A 21 5.73 10.46 -1.12
CA PRO A 21 6.54 11.31 -1.99
C PRO A 21 6.63 12.73 -1.43
N ALA A 22 7.75 13.41 -1.67
CA ALA A 22 7.90 14.84 -1.39
C ALA A 22 7.09 15.69 -2.38
N THR A 23 5.77 15.75 -2.18
CA THR A 23 4.81 16.58 -2.93
C THR A 23 3.56 16.83 -2.08
N HIS A 24 2.86 17.91 -2.37
CA HIS A 24 1.52 18.20 -1.83
C HIS A 24 0.44 18.19 -2.92
N TYR A 25 0.82 17.89 -4.16
CA TYR A 25 -0.12 17.80 -5.28
C TYR A 25 -0.75 16.41 -5.34
N TYR A 26 -2.08 16.40 -5.33
CA TYR A 26 -2.89 15.19 -5.45
C TYR A 26 -4.13 15.47 -6.29
N MET A 27 -4.72 14.40 -6.83
CA MET A 27 -6.06 14.38 -7.38
C MET A 27 -6.98 13.65 -6.40
N THR A 28 -8.25 14.06 -6.33
CA THR A 28 -9.22 13.46 -5.42
C THR A 28 -10.51 13.10 -6.15
N TYR A 29 -11.13 11.99 -5.77
CA TYR A 29 -12.44 11.59 -6.27
C TYR A 29 -13.16 10.67 -5.27
N ASP A 30 -14.49 10.69 -5.32
CA ASP A 30 -15.32 9.74 -4.57
C ASP A 30 -15.45 8.43 -5.34
N GLY A 31 -15.31 7.31 -4.64
CA GLY A 31 -15.30 5.97 -5.21
C GLY A 31 -15.59 4.89 -4.19
N SER A 32 -15.21 3.66 -4.53
CA SER A 32 -15.49 2.47 -3.73
C SER A 32 -14.24 1.76 -3.22
N THR A 33 -14.44 0.83 -2.28
CA THR A 33 -13.39 -0.09 -1.83
C THR A 33 -12.96 -1.02 -2.96
N THR A 34 -11.67 -1.21 -3.17
CA THR A 34 -11.11 -2.12 -4.20
C THR A 34 -11.09 -3.60 -3.79
N VAL A 35 -11.71 -3.91 -2.64
CA VAL A 35 -11.89 -5.27 -2.13
C VAL A 35 -13.37 -5.64 -2.19
N PRO A 36 -13.70 -6.95 -2.19
CA PRO A 36 -15.08 -7.41 -2.23
C PRO A 36 -15.96 -6.74 -1.17
N ALA A 37 -17.24 -6.55 -1.53
CA ALA A 37 -18.26 -5.67 -0.95
C ALA A 37 -18.34 -4.26 -1.57
N CYS A 38 -17.26 -3.77 -2.20
CA CYS A 38 -17.27 -2.61 -3.13
C CYS A 38 -18.05 -1.38 -2.63
N HIS A 39 -17.97 -1.05 -1.34
CA HIS A 39 -18.76 0.05 -0.75
C HIS A 39 -18.33 1.41 -1.30
N GLU A 40 -19.28 2.19 -1.83
CA GLU A 40 -19.10 3.55 -2.37
C GLU A 40 -19.04 4.62 -1.26
N THR A 41 -18.08 4.46 -0.33
CA THR A 41 -17.91 5.34 0.82
C THR A 41 -16.51 5.91 0.94
N VAL A 42 -15.69 5.79 -0.12
CA VAL A 42 -14.26 6.11 -0.10
C VAL A 42 -14.01 7.38 -0.90
N THR A 43 -13.35 8.38 -0.29
CA THR A 43 -12.73 9.49 -1.03
C THR A 43 -11.26 9.17 -1.23
N TRP A 44 -10.85 8.96 -2.47
CA TRP A 44 -9.48 8.61 -2.85
C TRP A 44 -8.62 9.84 -3.00
N LEU A 45 -7.41 9.83 -2.41
CA LEU A 45 -6.37 10.85 -2.64
C LEU A 45 -5.21 10.21 -3.41
N ILE A 46 -5.08 10.55 -4.70
CA ILE A 46 -4.02 10.05 -5.57
C ILE A 46 -2.90 11.09 -5.65
N LEU A 47 -1.72 10.77 -5.10
CA LEU A 47 -0.54 11.63 -5.15
C LEU A 47 0.06 11.67 -6.56
N ASN A 48 0.38 12.87 -7.05
CA ASN A 48 0.87 13.08 -8.43
C ASN A 48 2.37 12.73 -8.62
N LYS A 49 3.01 12.12 -7.62
CA LYS A 49 4.42 11.73 -7.69
C LYS A 49 4.58 10.33 -7.11
N PRO A 50 5.22 9.39 -7.82
CA PRO A 50 5.45 8.06 -7.29
C PRO A 50 6.62 8.06 -6.29
N ILE A 51 6.66 7.03 -5.45
CA ILE A 51 7.88 6.58 -4.75
C ILE A 51 8.52 5.45 -5.55
N TYR A 52 9.83 5.30 -5.43
CA TYR A 52 10.57 4.25 -6.14
C TYR A 52 10.93 3.11 -5.20
N ILE A 53 10.76 1.89 -5.69
CA ILE A 53 11.16 0.66 -5.02
C ILE A 53 12.01 -0.18 -5.96
N THR A 54 12.94 -0.95 -5.40
CA THR A 54 13.81 -1.83 -6.18
C THR A 54 13.06 -3.08 -6.65
N LYS A 55 13.51 -3.68 -7.74
CA LYS A 55 12.96 -4.95 -8.25
C LYS A 55 13.02 -6.06 -7.19
N GLN A 56 14.09 -6.09 -6.39
CA GLN A 56 14.24 -7.07 -5.31
C GLN A 56 13.14 -6.92 -4.26
N GLN A 57 12.82 -5.69 -3.83
CA GLN A 57 11.75 -5.42 -2.88
C GLN A 57 10.38 -5.85 -3.43
N VAL A 58 10.11 -5.58 -4.71
CA VAL A 58 8.87 -6.02 -5.39
C VAL A 58 8.79 -7.54 -5.43
N SER A 59 9.86 -8.22 -5.86
CA SER A 59 9.91 -9.67 -5.95
C SER A 59 9.65 -10.35 -4.61
N THR A 60 10.28 -9.86 -3.54
CA THR A 60 10.04 -10.34 -2.18
C THR A 60 8.57 -10.13 -1.77
N THR A 61 7.99 -8.97 -2.07
CA THR A 61 6.58 -8.67 -1.71
C THR A 61 5.59 -9.56 -2.45
N ILE A 62 5.78 -9.75 -3.76
CA ILE A 62 4.91 -10.59 -4.60
C ILE A 62 4.92 -12.05 -4.13
N GLN A 63 6.10 -12.57 -3.75
CA GLN A 63 6.24 -13.93 -3.22
C GLN A 63 5.44 -14.13 -1.92
N PHE A 64 5.32 -13.09 -1.08
CA PHE A 64 4.53 -13.15 0.15
C PHE A 64 3.02 -13.12 -0.08
N ILE A 65 2.55 -12.41 -1.10
CA ILE A 65 1.11 -12.22 -1.37
C ILE A 65 0.51 -13.44 -2.12
N GLY A 66 1.34 -14.41 -2.51
CA GLY A 66 0.88 -15.63 -3.18
C GLY A 66 0.54 -15.42 -4.66
N PHE A 67 1.03 -14.34 -5.27
CA PHE A 67 0.99 -14.14 -6.72
C PHE A 67 2.19 -14.87 -7.36
N THR A 68 2.09 -16.19 -7.51
CA THR A 68 2.94 -17.01 -8.38
C THR A 68 2.06 -17.94 -9.19
#